data_AF-A0A7J6I2R4-F1
#
_entry.id   AF-A0A7J6I2R4-F1
#
_cell.length_a   1.000
_cell.length_b   1.000
_cell.length_c   1.000
_cell.angle_alpha   90.00
_cell.angle_beta   90.00
_cell.angle_gamma   90.00
#
_symmetry.space_group_name_H-M   'P 1'
#
loop_
_entity.id
_entity.type
_entity.pdbx_description
1 polymer ?
#
loop_
_entity_poly.entity_id
_entity_poly.type
_entity_poly.pdbx_seq_one_letter_code
_entity_poly.pdbx_strand_id
1 'polypeptide(L)'
;MAGVVSCWSFLGFGYLILFLCINPYGCVGSNNKVQVSLYYESLCPYCANFIVNHLVKLFQNGLISTVDLRLVPWGNASPNPDGSISCQHGVDECLLNTIEACTITVYPDVNRHFRFIHCVERLSLQNRHNEWQNCFQISGLGTVPIDCYNTGYGNVIEHRYGNETAMLKPAHRFVPWVIVNNKPIQEDYINFMAYICKAYKETSKPEACNSVSYESNINELNDQKVDSIPQLYYWCNNLIPNKVVEAYDEKQKDSKMVSQKVNVGVYYEALNPSCSSFIVKNLAQIFDNGLHTIINLRLVPWGNAYFLNNSTNTTVCQNGSDECKLNTLQACTINVLHDVNKHFALIYCFEFLAIEGRHKEWGSCFTSLGLPPKLVLDCFNSLNGTLDYRNYSSYICKAYKGNKVPRACQ
;
A
#
# COMPACT_ATOMS: atom_id res chain seq x y z
N MET A 1 -15.49 41.66 -38.56
CA MET A 1 -16.18 42.89 -38.98
C MET A 1 -17.58 42.53 -39.38
N ALA A 2 -18.55 43.15 -38.73
CA ALA A 2 -19.97 42.88 -38.88
C ALA A 2 -20.59 43.77 -39.96
N GLY A 3 -21.69 43.27 -40.55
CA GLY A 3 -22.80 44.09 -41.03
C GLY A 3 -22.76 44.45 -42.51
N VAL A 4 -23.87 44.64 -43.22
CA VAL A 4 -25.32 44.61 -42.95
C VAL A 4 -25.96 44.56 -44.35
N VAL A 5 -26.96 43.72 -44.65
CA VAL A 5 -28.05 44.14 -45.58
C VAL A 5 -29.37 43.43 -45.24
N SER A 6 -30.37 44.28 -45.09
CA SER A 6 -31.81 44.10 -44.83
C SER A 6 -32.56 43.12 -45.73
N CYS A 7 -33.59 42.48 -45.16
CA CYS A 7 -34.65 41.80 -45.91
C CYS A 7 -35.96 42.60 -45.84
N TRP A 8 -36.53 42.86 -47.02
CA TRP A 8 -37.87 43.42 -47.19
C TRP A 8 -38.92 42.34 -46.93
N SER A 9 -40.00 42.77 -46.29
CA SER A 9 -41.25 42.08 -46.04
C SER A 9 -41.88 41.46 -47.29
N PHE A 10 -42.44 40.24 -47.17
CA PHE A 10 -43.77 39.90 -47.68
C PHE A 10 -44.35 38.69 -46.94
N LEU A 11 -45.61 38.88 -46.52
CA LEU A 11 -46.70 37.94 -46.23
C LEU A 11 -46.53 36.59 -46.96
N GLY A 12 -46.79 35.41 -46.43
CA GLY A 12 -47.76 34.99 -45.43
C GLY A 12 -48.27 33.61 -45.90
N PHE A 13 -48.34 32.67 -44.96
CA PHE A 13 -49.03 31.37 -45.03
C PHE A 13 -48.53 30.26 -45.96
N GLY A 14 -48.10 29.18 -45.31
CA GLY A 14 -48.39 27.81 -45.77
C GLY A 14 -47.29 27.14 -46.56
N TYR A 15 -46.15 26.83 -45.93
CA TYR A 15 -45.24 25.82 -46.43
C TYR A 15 -44.93 24.76 -45.37
N LEU A 16 -45.21 23.53 -45.77
CA LEU A 16 -44.71 22.27 -45.23
C LEU A 16 -43.18 22.38 -44.99
N ILE A 17 -42.76 22.68 -43.77
CA ILE A 17 -41.34 22.59 -43.39
C ILE A 17 -41.06 21.15 -43.01
N LEU A 18 -40.40 20.46 -43.94
CA LEU A 18 -39.58 19.28 -43.68
C LEU A 18 -38.58 19.65 -42.56
N PHE A 19 -38.90 19.37 -41.30
CA PHE A 19 -37.91 19.41 -40.21
C PHE A 19 -37.00 18.18 -40.35
N LEU A 20 -36.06 18.24 -41.30
CA LEU A 20 -34.85 17.44 -41.25
C LEU A 20 -33.95 18.03 -40.16
N CYS A 21 -34.10 17.49 -38.96
CA CYS A 21 -33.03 17.27 -37.99
C CYS A 21 -33.53 16.30 -36.91
N ILE A 22 -33.99 15.12 -37.33
CA ILE A 22 -33.96 13.96 -36.44
C ILE A 22 -32.52 13.45 -36.50
N ASN A 23 -31.66 14.02 -35.66
CA ASN A 23 -30.46 13.31 -35.24
C ASN A 23 -30.64 13.03 -33.75
N PRO A 24 -31.18 11.85 -33.38
CA PRO A 24 -31.39 11.49 -31.99
C PRO A 24 -30.09 11.07 -31.30
N TYR A 25 -28.95 11.18 -31.99
CA TYR A 25 -27.64 11.13 -31.35
C TYR A 25 -27.38 12.47 -30.65
N GLY A 26 -28.14 12.71 -29.58
CA GLY A 26 -27.51 13.37 -28.44
C GLY A 26 -26.20 12.65 -28.20
N CYS A 27 -25.09 13.37 -28.21
CA CYS A 27 -23.81 12.86 -27.80
C CYS A 27 -23.95 12.43 -26.34
N VAL A 28 -24.39 11.18 -26.12
CA VAL A 28 -24.15 10.47 -24.88
C VAL A 28 -22.64 10.33 -24.85
N GLY A 29 -21.96 11.27 -24.20
CA GLY A 29 -20.57 11.09 -23.83
C GLY A 29 -20.54 9.80 -23.01
N SER A 30 -20.09 8.72 -23.62
CA SER A 30 -19.89 7.46 -22.92
C SER A 30 -18.90 7.77 -21.81
N ASN A 31 -19.36 7.82 -20.56
CA ASN A 31 -18.47 8.02 -19.42
C ASN A 31 -17.69 6.72 -19.23
N ASN A 32 -16.68 6.51 -20.08
CA ASN A 32 -15.85 5.31 -20.17
C ASN A 32 -14.84 5.21 -19.02
N LYS A 33 -14.94 6.08 -18.02
CA LYS A 33 -14.05 6.07 -16.86
C LYS A 33 -14.31 4.87 -15.97
N VAL A 34 -13.23 4.31 -15.43
CA VAL A 34 -13.31 3.26 -14.42
C VAL A 34 -13.75 3.89 -13.10
N GLN A 35 -14.81 3.35 -12.51
CA GLN A 35 -15.29 3.78 -11.20
C GLN A 35 -14.37 3.21 -10.11
N VAL A 36 -13.79 4.08 -9.29
CA VAL A 36 -12.90 3.68 -8.19
C VAL A 36 -13.36 4.37 -6.92
N SER A 37 -13.62 3.61 -5.87
CA SER A 37 -13.95 4.16 -4.55
C SER A 37 -12.95 3.68 -3.51
N LEU A 38 -12.43 4.60 -2.72
CA LEU A 38 -11.60 4.33 -1.55
C LEU A 38 -12.37 4.71 -0.29
N TYR A 39 -12.63 3.72 0.57
CA TYR A 39 -13.14 3.91 1.92
C TYR A 39 -11.96 3.83 2.90
N TYR A 40 -11.76 4.87 3.70
CA TYR A 40 -10.56 5.05 4.52
C TYR A 40 -10.86 5.90 5.77
N GLU A 41 -9.88 6.05 6.64
CA GLU A 41 -9.93 6.91 7.83
C GLU A 41 -8.59 7.62 8.02
N SER A 42 -8.62 8.90 8.42
CA SER A 42 -7.50 9.84 8.30
C SER A 42 -6.32 9.60 9.26
N LEU A 43 -6.53 8.83 10.33
CA LEU A 43 -5.47 8.46 11.29
C LEU A 43 -5.10 6.97 11.24
N CYS A 44 -5.62 6.23 10.25
CA CYS A 44 -5.17 4.87 10.00
C CYS A 44 -3.86 4.87 9.20
N PRO A 45 -2.78 4.28 9.74
CA PRO A 45 -1.48 4.29 9.08
C PRO A 45 -1.48 3.57 7.71
N TYR A 46 -2.34 2.56 7.53
CA TYR A 46 -2.47 1.86 6.24
C TYR A 46 -3.20 2.72 5.20
N CYS A 47 -4.23 3.46 5.60
CA CYS A 47 -4.96 4.40 4.76
C CYS A 47 -4.03 5.54 4.32
N ALA A 48 -3.37 6.17 5.29
CA ALA A 48 -2.42 7.25 5.06
C ALA A 48 -1.29 6.82 4.12
N ASN A 49 -0.67 5.66 4.37
CA ASN A 49 0.36 5.12 3.48
C ASN A 49 -0.19 4.84 2.07
N PHE A 50 -1.38 4.26 1.95
CA PHE A 50 -1.99 4.01 0.64
C PHE A 50 -2.22 5.32 -0.12
N ILE A 51 -2.80 6.33 0.52
CA ILE A 51 -3.06 7.63 -0.11
C ILE A 51 -1.76 8.31 -0.53
N VAL A 52 -0.79 8.38 0.39
CA VAL A 52 0.45 9.14 0.21
C VAL A 52 1.40 8.48 -0.80
N ASN A 53 1.52 7.15 -0.78
CA ASN A 53 2.55 6.41 -1.53
C ASN A 53 2.03 5.57 -2.70
N HIS A 54 0.72 5.26 -2.75
CA HIS A 54 0.14 4.42 -3.79
C HIS A 54 -0.89 5.18 -4.64
N LEU A 55 -1.92 5.76 -4.03
CA LEU A 55 -2.99 6.45 -4.73
C LEU A 55 -2.50 7.69 -5.50
N VAL A 56 -1.53 8.42 -4.94
CA VAL A 56 -0.88 9.56 -5.61
C VAL A 56 -0.36 9.21 -7.01
N LYS A 57 0.01 7.94 -7.24
CA LYS A 57 0.54 7.49 -8.54
C LYS A 57 -0.49 7.62 -9.66
N LEU A 58 -1.80 7.53 -9.38
CA LEU A 58 -2.84 7.81 -10.38
C LEU A 58 -2.73 9.21 -10.97
N PHE A 59 -2.40 10.19 -10.14
CA PHE A 59 -2.27 11.58 -10.54
C PHE A 59 -0.94 11.79 -11.26
N GLN A 60 0.15 11.20 -10.75
CA GLN A 60 1.50 11.34 -11.31
C GLN A 60 1.65 10.73 -12.71
N ASN A 61 1.01 9.59 -12.95
CA ASN A 61 1.11 8.86 -14.23
C ASN A 61 -0.04 9.16 -15.21
N GLY A 62 -0.95 10.08 -14.85
CA GLY A 62 -2.06 10.49 -15.70
C GLY A 62 -3.26 9.55 -15.76
N LEU A 63 -3.23 8.39 -15.07
CA LEU A 63 -4.38 7.46 -15.01
C LEU A 63 -5.64 8.11 -14.43
N ILE A 64 -5.50 9.13 -13.59
CA ILE A 64 -6.63 9.87 -13.03
C ILE A 64 -7.60 10.40 -14.10
N SER A 65 -7.11 10.68 -15.32
CA SER A 65 -7.97 11.10 -16.45
C SER A 65 -8.97 10.03 -16.88
N THR A 66 -8.65 8.76 -16.64
CA THR A 66 -9.46 7.57 -16.99
C THR A 66 -10.27 7.00 -15.83
N VAL A 67 -10.17 7.62 -14.66
CA VAL A 67 -10.79 7.16 -13.43
C VAL A 67 -11.80 8.17 -12.93
N ASP A 68 -12.92 7.67 -12.45
CA ASP A 68 -13.85 8.41 -11.60
C ASP A 68 -13.56 8.01 -10.15
N LEU A 69 -12.71 8.80 -9.49
CA LEU A 69 -12.18 8.48 -8.17
C LEU A 69 -13.06 9.14 -7.09
N ARG A 70 -13.59 8.30 -6.21
CA ARG A 70 -14.38 8.70 -5.05
C ARG A 70 -13.64 8.36 -3.75
N LEU A 71 -13.57 9.34 -2.85
CA LEU A 71 -12.93 9.23 -1.54
C LEU A 71 -14.01 9.28 -0.46
N VAL A 72 -13.97 8.34 0.48
CA VAL A 72 -14.96 8.20 1.56
C VAL A 72 -14.21 8.11 2.90
N PRO A 73 -13.88 9.26 3.52
CA PRO A 73 -13.31 9.30 4.87
C PRO A 73 -14.42 8.96 5.88
N TRP A 74 -14.41 7.73 6.38
CA TRP A 74 -15.31 7.24 7.43
C TRP A 74 -14.69 5.99 8.07
N GLY A 75 -14.34 5.02 7.21
CA GLY A 75 -13.64 3.80 7.58
C GLY A 75 -14.40 2.96 8.60
N ASN A 76 -13.82 2.80 9.78
CA ASN A 76 -14.38 2.01 10.88
C ASN A 76 -15.09 2.85 11.94
N ALA A 77 -15.39 4.12 11.64
CA ALA A 77 -16.20 4.95 12.52
C ALA A 77 -17.60 4.34 12.73
N SER A 78 -18.20 4.62 13.89
CA SER A 78 -19.52 4.15 14.28
C SER A 78 -20.39 5.32 14.74
N PRO A 79 -21.65 5.41 14.28
CA PRO A 79 -22.59 6.38 14.83
C PRO A 79 -23.02 5.94 16.24
N ASN A 80 -23.12 6.90 17.15
CA ASN A 80 -23.69 6.71 18.48
C ASN A 80 -25.19 7.07 18.48
N PRO A 81 -25.99 6.57 19.45
CA PRO A 81 -27.42 6.87 19.54
C PRO A 81 -27.78 8.36 19.67
N ASP A 82 -26.86 9.17 20.19
CA ASP A 82 -27.02 10.62 20.34
C ASP A 82 -26.66 11.41 19.06
N GLY A 83 -26.31 10.72 17.97
CA GLY A 83 -25.92 11.31 16.70
C GLY A 83 -24.45 11.76 16.62
N SER A 84 -23.67 11.57 17.69
CA SER A 84 -22.21 11.72 17.64
C SER A 84 -21.56 10.54 16.92
N ILE A 85 -20.30 10.71 16.50
CA ILE A 85 -19.53 9.68 15.78
C ILE A 85 -18.35 9.28 16.65
N SER A 86 -18.14 7.98 16.82
CA SER A 86 -16.98 7.38 17.47
C SER A 86 -16.00 6.87 16.42
N CYS A 87 -14.73 7.24 16.52
CA CYS A 87 -13.68 6.80 15.60
C CYS A 87 -12.60 6.00 16.35
N GLN A 88 -11.90 5.09 15.67
CA GLN A 88 -10.97 4.14 16.30
C GLN A 88 -9.73 4.82 16.86
N HIS A 89 -9.29 5.91 16.23
CA HIS A 89 -8.11 6.67 16.63
C HIS A 89 -8.47 7.96 17.38
N GLY A 90 -9.66 8.02 17.97
CA GLY A 90 -10.09 9.11 18.85
C GLY A 90 -10.68 10.32 18.12
N VAL A 91 -10.85 11.42 18.85
CA VAL A 91 -11.58 12.61 18.38
C VAL A 91 -10.90 13.33 17.22
N ASP A 92 -9.57 13.26 17.13
CA ASP A 92 -8.80 13.86 16.04
C ASP A 92 -9.08 13.15 14.71
N GLU A 93 -9.30 11.83 14.72
CA GLU A 93 -9.73 11.10 13.53
C GLU A 93 -11.12 11.54 13.08
N CYS A 94 -12.08 11.65 14.01
CA CYS A 94 -13.42 12.12 13.66
C CYS A 94 -13.40 13.55 13.10
N LEU A 95 -12.59 14.44 13.69
CA LEU A 95 -12.38 15.79 13.20
C LEU A 95 -11.85 15.77 11.76
N LEU A 96 -10.77 15.02 11.51
CA LEU A 96 -10.11 15.00 10.22
C LEU A 96 -10.93 14.29 9.14
N ASN A 97 -11.61 13.18 9.44
CA ASN A 97 -12.58 12.55 8.55
C ASN A 97 -13.63 13.57 8.09
N THR A 98 -14.22 14.30 9.05
CA THR A 98 -15.24 15.31 8.76
C THR A 98 -14.68 16.47 7.93
N ILE A 99 -13.48 16.95 8.23
CA ILE A 99 -12.82 18.03 7.47
C ILE A 99 -12.51 17.58 6.03
N GLU A 100 -12.07 16.34 5.83
CA GLU A 100 -11.84 15.79 4.50
C GLU A 100 -13.15 15.61 3.73
N ALA A 101 -14.22 15.12 4.38
CA ALA A 101 -15.57 15.03 3.82
C ALA A 101 -16.12 16.41 3.39
N CYS A 102 -15.94 17.42 4.25
CA CYS A 102 -16.27 18.81 3.93
C CYS A 102 -15.43 19.33 2.75
N THR A 103 -14.14 18.99 2.70
CA THR A 103 -13.25 19.42 1.62
C THR A 103 -13.65 18.81 0.28
N ILE A 104 -14.00 17.52 0.25
CA ILE A 104 -14.55 16.83 -0.93
C ILE A 104 -15.83 17.52 -1.41
N THR A 105 -16.72 17.88 -0.48
CA THR A 105 -18.00 18.52 -0.78
C THR A 105 -17.83 19.94 -1.33
N VAL A 106 -16.97 20.75 -0.72
CA VAL A 106 -16.72 22.14 -1.12
C VAL A 106 -15.90 22.22 -2.41
N TYR A 107 -14.96 21.31 -2.60
CA TYR A 107 -14.07 21.27 -3.76
C TYR A 107 -14.25 19.95 -4.54
N PRO A 108 -15.32 19.79 -5.34
CA PRO A 108 -15.66 18.52 -5.99
C PRO A 108 -14.66 18.08 -7.08
N ASP A 109 -13.79 18.99 -7.57
CA ASP A 109 -12.68 18.60 -8.44
C ASP A 109 -11.68 17.72 -7.66
N VAL A 110 -11.57 16.46 -8.09
CA VAL A 110 -10.70 15.46 -7.47
C VAL A 110 -9.25 15.90 -7.35
N ASN A 111 -8.73 16.65 -8.32
CA ASN A 111 -7.35 17.13 -8.25
C ASN A 111 -7.17 18.15 -7.13
N ARG A 112 -8.22 18.91 -6.81
CA ARG A 112 -8.18 19.95 -5.77
C ARG A 112 -8.30 19.34 -4.38
N HIS A 113 -9.35 18.57 -4.11
CA HIS A 113 -9.52 17.99 -2.77
C HIS A 113 -8.46 16.92 -2.47
N PHE A 114 -7.99 16.16 -3.46
CA PHE A 114 -6.94 15.16 -3.22
C PHE A 114 -5.62 15.78 -2.76
N ARG A 115 -5.24 16.97 -3.24
CA ARG A 115 -4.02 17.66 -2.74
C ARG A 115 -4.11 17.95 -1.25
N PHE A 116 -5.29 18.34 -0.77
CA PHE A 116 -5.54 18.59 0.64
C PHE A 116 -5.48 17.30 1.45
N ILE A 117 -6.21 16.27 1.02
CA ILE A 117 -6.23 14.95 1.68
C ILE A 117 -4.82 14.36 1.72
N HIS A 118 -4.09 14.36 0.60
CA HIS A 118 -2.69 13.88 0.54
C HIS A 118 -1.78 14.62 1.54
N CYS A 119 -1.97 15.93 1.71
CA CYS A 119 -1.24 16.70 2.70
C CYS A 119 -1.57 16.30 4.14
N VAL A 120 -2.86 16.15 4.48
CA VAL A 120 -3.32 15.74 5.81
C VAL A 120 -2.80 14.34 6.15
N GLU A 121 -2.95 13.39 5.22
CA GLU A 121 -2.48 12.02 5.39
C GLU A 121 -0.96 11.93 5.52
N ARG A 122 -0.21 12.80 4.82
CA ARG A 122 1.24 12.90 5.01
C ARG A 122 1.61 13.42 6.40
N LEU A 123 0.86 14.38 6.94
CA LEU A 123 1.07 14.86 8.32
C LEU A 123 0.71 13.77 9.34
N SER A 124 -0.33 12.98 9.08
CA SER A 124 -0.71 11.79 9.87
C SER A 124 0.45 10.79 9.97
N LEU A 125 1.08 10.41 8.85
CA LEU A 125 2.27 9.54 8.83
C LEU A 125 3.48 10.11 9.59
N GLN A 126 3.57 11.44 9.73
CA GLN A 126 4.64 12.13 10.44
C GLN A 126 4.31 12.38 11.92
N ASN A 127 3.14 11.92 12.38
CA ASN A 127 2.63 12.22 13.72
C ASN A 127 2.51 13.73 13.99
N ARG A 128 2.09 14.47 12.95
CA ARG A 128 1.94 15.93 12.91
C ARG A 128 0.52 16.33 12.46
N HIS A 129 -0.45 15.45 12.66
CA HIS A 129 -1.84 15.64 12.19
C HIS A 129 -2.52 16.87 12.81
N ASN A 130 -2.04 17.34 13.97
CA ASN A 130 -2.46 18.61 14.58
C ASN A 130 -2.14 19.85 13.70
N GLU A 131 -1.22 19.74 12.74
CA GLU A 131 -0.87 20.80 11.80
C GLU A 131 -1.76 20.83 10.53
N TRP A 132 -2.85 20.05 10.48
CA TRP A 132 -3.69 19.87 9.29
C TRP A 132 -4.17 21.17 8.63
N GLN A 133 -4.37 22.25 9.40
CA GLN A 133 -4.81 23.54 8.87
C GLN A 133 -3.82 24.12 7.85
N ASN A 134 -2.53 23.82 7.99
CA ASN A 134 -1.49 24.22 7.04
C ASN A 134 -1.75 23.64 5.63
N CYS A 135 -2.51 22.55 5.52
CA CYS A 135 -2.82 21.92 4.24
C CYS A 135 -3.72 22.76 3.33
N PHE A 136 -4.49 23.72 3.86
CA PHE A 136 -5.23 24.67 3.03
C PHE A 136 -4.27 25.53 2.19
N GLN A 137 -3.26 26.12 2.85
CA GLN A 137 -2.25 26.91 2.17
C GLN A 137 -1.43 26.06 1.20
N ILE A 138 -0.96 24.89 1.64
CA ILE A 138 -0.16 23.97 0.80
C ILE A 138 -0.93 23.54 -0.46
N SER A 139 -2.24 23.35 -0.36
CA SER A 139 -3.07 22.88 -1.46
C SER A 139 -3.66 23.99 -2.34
N GLY A 140 -3.47 25.26 -1.94
CA GLY A 140 -4.06 26.43 -2.59
C GLY A 140 -5.58 26.49 -2.44
N LEU A 141 -6.12 25.99 -1.32
CA LEU A 141 -7.55 25.99 -1.01
C LEU A 141 -7.87 27.03 0.06
N GLY A 142 -9.06 27.62 -0.01
CA GLY A 142 -9.62 28.43 1.07
C GLY A 142 -10.18 27.57 2.20
N THR A 143 -10.38 28.17 3.36
CA THR A 143 -10.78 27.51 4.63
C THR A 143 -12.29 27.24 4.75
N VAL A 144 -13.07 27.41 3.69
CA VAL A 144 -14.53 27.14 3.66
C VAL A 144 -14.91 25.76 4.21
N PRO A 145 -14.12 24.68 4.05
CA PRO A 145 -14.43 23.39 4.69
C PRO A 145 -14.49 23.45 6.22
N ILE A 146 -13.81 24.40 6.87
CA ILE A 146 -13.91 24.63 8.32
C ILE A 146 -15.32 25.14 8.69
N ASP A 147 -15.94 25.98 7.86
CA ASP A 147 -17.31 26.45 8.10
C ASP A 147 -18.32 25.30 7.94
N CYS A 148 -18.09 24.41 6.98
CA CYS A 148 -18.86 23.17 6.83
C CYS A 148 -18.80 22.30 8.10
N TYR A 149 -17.62 22.18 8.72
CA TYR A 149 -17.46 21.49 10.00
C TYR A 149 -18.19 22.24 11.13
N ASN A 150 -17.93 23.53 11.30
CA ASN A 150 -18.46 24.34 12.40
C ASN A 150 -19.99 24.50 12.40
N THR A 151 -20.61 24.50 11.22
CA THR A 151 -22.08 24.59 11.07
C THR A 151 -22.79 23.27 11.36
N GLY A 152 -22.05 22.18 11.59
CA GLY A 152 -22.59 20.83 11.76
C GLY A 152 -22.98 20.14 10.45
N TYR A 153 -22.83 20.81 9.29
CA TYR A 153 -23.10 20.20 7.99
C TYR A 153 -22.16 19.03 7.71
N GLY A 154 -20.92 19.09 8.20
CA GLY A 154 -19.97 17.98 8.18
C GLY A 154 -20.53 16.68 8.78
N ASN A 155 -21.23 16.76 9.92
CA ASN A 155 -21.84 15.58 10.56
C ASN A 155 -22.91 14.93 9.64
N VAL A 156 -23.67 15.73 8.91
CA VAL A 156 -24.67 15.21 7.94
C VAL A 156 -23.99 14.44 6.80
N ILE A 157 -22.83 14.91 6.36
CA ILE A 157 -22.03 14.23 5.32
C ILE A 157 -21.46 12.92 5.87
N GLU A 158 -20.88 12.94 7.07
CA GLU A 158 -20.31 11.76 7.71
C GLU A 158 -21.37 10.68 7.94
N HIS A 159 -22.57 11.01 8.43
CA HIS A 159 -23.67 10.03 8.57
C HIS A 159 -24.07 9.41 7.21
N ARG A 160 -23.99 10.17 6.11
CA ARG A 160 -24.22 9.63 4.77
C ARG A 160 -23.12 8.64 4.38
N TYR A 161 -21.86 8.96 4.63
CA TYR A 161 -20.74 8.06 4.40
C TYR A 161 -20.81 6.81 5.28
N GLY A 162 -21.22 6.93 6.54
CA GLY A 162 -21.45 5.79 7.41
C GLY A 162 -22.55 4.86 6.90
N ASN A 163 -23.69 5.42 6.49
CA ASN A 163 -24.79 4.63 5.90
C ASN A 163 -24.35 3.92 4.61
N GLU A 164 -23.62 4.60 3.74
CA GLU A 164 -23.09 3.98 2.53
C GLU A 164 -22.06 2.89 2.82
N THR A 165 -21.15 3.13 3.75
CA THR A 165 -20.12 2.17 4.16
C THR A 165 -20.76 0.92 4.76
N ALA A 166 -21.80 1.08 5.58
CA ALA A 166 -22.57 -0.03 6.15
C ALA A 166 -23.31 -0.87 5.09
N MET A 167 -23.59 -0.30 3.92
CA MET A 167 -24.25 -0.98 2.79
C MET A 167 -23.28 -1.75 1.88
N LEU A 168 -21.96 -1.70 2.13
CA LEU A 168 -20.97 -2.41 1.33
C LEU A 168 -21.24 -3.93 1.28
N LYS A 169 -21.02 -4.52 0.11
CA LYS A 169 -21.20 -5.95 -0.16
C LYS A 169 -19.94 -6.53 -0.85
N PRO A 170 -19.21 -7.45 -0.20
CA PRO A 170 -19.26 -7.75 1.24
C PRO A 170 -19.01 -6.51 2.10
N ALA A 171 -19.43 -6.57 3.36
CA ALA A 171 -19.05 -5.57 4.35
C ALA A 171 -17.52 -5.47 4.39
N HIS A 172 -16.99 -4.26 4.50
CA HIS A 172 -15.56 -4.09 4.65
C HIS A 172 -15.11 -4.69 5.98
N ARG A 173 -13.90 -5.23 6.00
CA ARG A 173 -13.33 -5.94 7.17
C ARG A 173 -11.98 -5.38 7.61
N PHE A 174 -11.50 -4.40 6.87
CA PHE A 174 -10.34 -3.56 7.15
C PHE A 174 -10.46 -2.30 6.28
N VAL A 175 -9.59 -1.33 6.56
CA VAL A 175 -9.34 -0.17 5.71
C VAL A 175 -7.83 -0.06 5.44
N PRO A 176 -7.39 0.47 4.29
CA PRO A 176 -8.19 1.03 3.20
C PRO A 176 -8.98 -0.04 2.44
N TRP A 177 -10.22 0.26 2.08
CA TRP A 177 -11.08 -0.63 1.31
C TRP A 177 -11.33 -0.06 -0.09
N VAL A 178 -10.77 -0.71 -1.10
CA VAL A 178 -10.81 -0.24 -2.49
C VAL A 178 -11.80 -1.05 -3.31
N ILE A 179 -12.63 -0.34 -4.07
CA ILE A 179 -13.62 -0.89 -4.98
C ILE A 179 -13.33 -0.38 -6.39
N VAL A 180 -13.26 -1.30 -7.36
CA VAL A 180 -13.10 -0.99 -8.79
C VAL A 180 -14.30 -1.53 -9.55
N ASN A 181 -15.08 -0.67 -10.21
CA ASN A 181 -16.35 -1.01 -10.89
C ASN A 181 -17.27 -1.90 -10.03
N ASN A 182 -17.59 -1.44 -8.82
CA ASN A 182 -18.43 -2.14 -7.84
C ASN A 182 -17.88 -3.50 -7.34
N LYS A 183 -16.63 -3.84 -7.67
CA LYS A 183 -15.95 -5.03 -7.16
C LYS A 183 -14.91 -4.65 -6.11
N PRO A 184 -15.08 -5.02 -4.83
CA PRO A 184 -14.03 -4.84 -3.85
C PRO A 184 -12.85 -5.75 -4.19
N ILE A 185 -11.65 -5.18 -4.21
CA ILE A 185 -10.40 -5.89 -4.53
C ILE A 185 -9.70 -6.44 -3.27
N GLN A 186 -10.29 -6.20 -2.10
CA GLN A 186 -9.86 -6.74 -0.80
C GLN A 186 -8.36 -6.54 -0.57
N GLU A 187 -7.62 -7.57 -0.14
CA GLU A 187 -6.19 -7.47 0.22
C GLU A 187 -5.31 -7.04 -0.94
N ASP A 188 -5.80 -7.19 -2.17
CA ASP A 188 -5.09 -6.82 -3.39
C ASP A 188 -5.20 -5.30 -3.69
N TYR A 189 -5.61 -4.49 -2.71
CA TYR A 189 -5.80 -3.05 -2.84
C TYR A 189 -4.54 -2.30 -3.28
N ILE A 190 -3.34 -2.83 -3.00
CA ILE A 190 -2.07 -2.26 -3.46
C ILE A 190 -1.96 -2.30 -5.00
N ASN A 191 -2.58 -3.30 -5.64
CA ASN A 191 -2.55 -3.52 -7.09
C ASN A 191 -3.70 -2.83 -7.83
N PHE A 192 -4.43 -1.90 -7.20
CA PHE A 192 -5.61 -1.23 -7.76
C PHE A 192 -5.40 -0.62 -9.17
N MET A 193 -4.21 -0.10 -9.50
CA MET A 193 -3.91 0.42 -10.85
C MET A 193 -4.01 -0.68 -11.92
N ALA A 194 -3.63 -1.91 -11.61
CA ALA A 194 -3.78 -3.04 -12.52
C ALA A 194 -5.26 -3.29 -12.78
N TYR A 195 -6.08 -3.36 -11.72
CA TYR A 195 -7.53 -3.50 -11.84
C TYR A 195 -8.16 -2.39 -12.69
N ILE A 196 -7.71 -1.14 -12.52
CA ILE A 196 -8.14 -0.01 -13.36
C ILE A 196 -7.80 -0.26 -14.82
N CYS A 197 -6.54 -0.59 -15.12
CA CYS A 197 -6.08 -0.84 -16.48
C CYS A 197 -6.73 -2.05 -17.17
N LYS A 198 -7.16 -3.04 -16.38
CA LYS A 198 -7.96 -4.18 -16.86
C LYS A 198 -9.42 -3.81 -17.07
N ALA A 199 -9.98 -2.96 -16.21
CA ALA A 199 -11.36 -2.52 -16.28
C ALA A 199 -11.61 -1.45 -17.36
N TYR A 200 -10.58 -0.72 -17.78
CA TYR A 200 -10.67 0.29 -18.83
C TYR A 200 -10.91 -0.36 -20.20
N LYS A 201 -12.02 0.01 -20.85
CA LYS A 201 -12.55 -0.65 -22.05
C LYS A 201 -12.19 0.03 -23.37
N GLU A 202 -11.55 1.20 -23.35
CA GLU A 202 -11.18 1.87 -24.61
C GLU A 202 -10.00 1.20 -25.31
N THR A 203 -9.95 1.34 -26.62
CA THR A 203 -8.95 0.71 -27.50
C THR A 203 -7.55 1.28 -27.31
N SER A 204 -7.41 2.57 -26.96
CA SER A 204 -6.13 3.18 -26.60
C SER A 204 -5.97 3.23 -25.08
N LYS A 205 -5.29 2.24 -24.50
CA LYS A 205 -4.96 2.28 -23.07
C LYS A 205 -3.95 3.38 -22.77
N PRO A 206 -4.07 4.10 -21.64
CA PRO A 206 -3.05 5.05 -21.19
C PRO A 206 -1.68 4.36 -21.11
N GLU A 207 -0.60 5.11 -21.39
CA GLU A 207 0.77 4.58 -21.31
C GLU A 207 1.10 3.96 -19.95
N ALA A 208 0.54 4.53 -18.88
CA ALA A 208 0.64 3.99 -17.53
C ALA A 208 0.09 2.56 -17.41
N CYS A 209 -0.84 2.12 -18.26
CA CYS A 209 -1.31 0.74 -18.30
C CYS A 209 -0.35 -0.22 -19.02
N ASN A 210 0.62 0.29 -19.78
CA ASN A 210 1.64 -0.54 -20.45
C ASN A 210 2.76 -0.93 -19.48
N SER A 211 3.01 -0.09 -18.46
CA SER A 211 3.96 -0.38 -17.37
C SER A 211 3.31 -1.13 -16.20
N VAL A 212 1.97 -1.08 -16.09
CA VAL A 212 1.17 -1.86 -15.15
C VAL A 212 0.80 -3.19 -15.82
N SER A 213 1.79 -4.06 -15.99
CA SER A 213 1.54 -5.41 -16.48
C SER A 213 0.79 -6.22 -15.43
N TYR A 214 -0.42 -6.67 -15.73
CA TYR A 214 -0.87 -7.94 -15.19
C TYR A 214 0.07 -9.02 -15.75
N GLU A 215 0.62 -9.88 -14.89
CA GLU A 215 0.98 -11.24 -15.28
C GLU A 215 -0.32 -11.97 -15.67
N SER A 216 -0.85 -11.68 -16.85
CA SER A 216 -1.88 -12.47 -17.49
C SER A 216 -1.29 -13.06 -18.75
N ASN A 217 -0.56 -14.16 -18.61
CA ASN A 217 -0.30 -15.11 -19.68
C ASN A 217 -0.86 -16.48 -19.24
N ILE A 218 -2.16 -16.66 -19.42
CA ILE A 218 -2.72 -17.99 -19.70
C ILE A 218 -2.89 -18.05 -21.22
N ASN A 219 -2.31 -19.10 -21.80
CA ASN A 219 -2.28 -19.51 -23.21
C ASN A 219 -1.13 -18.94 -24.05
N GLU A 220 0.07 -19.46 -23.82
CA GLU A 220 0.83 -20.27 -24.80
C GLU A 220 2.23 -20.47 -24.23
N LEU A 221 2.54 -21.69 -23.78
CA LEU A 221 3.86 -22.30 -23.79
C LEU A 221 3.68 -23.77 -23.36
N ASN A 222 3.74 -24.64 -24.36
CA ASN A 222 3.88 -26.07 -24.16
C ASN A 222 5.20 -26.39 -23.43
N ASP A 223 5.14 -27.46 -22.65
CA ASP A 223 6.26 -28.25 -22.11
C ASP A 223 7.31 -27.53 -21.26
N GLN A 224 7.14 -27.63 -19.94
CA GLN A 224 8.15 -28.27 -19.07
C GLN A 224 7.58 -28.51 -17.66
N LYS A 225 7.49 -29.79 -17.26
CA LYS A 225 7.30 -30.22 -15.87
C LYS A 225 8.42 -29.65 -14.99
N VAL A 226 8.08 -28.85 -13.99
CA VAL A 226 8.92 -28.67 -12.79
C VAL A 226 8.01 -28.55 -11.57
N ASP A 227 8.11 -29.53 -10.66
CA ASP A 227 7.59 -29.45 -9.31
C ASP A 227 8.34 -28.32 -8.56
N SER A 228 7.75 -27.13 -8.42
CA SER A 228 8.37 -26.04 -7.64
C SER A 228 7.42 -25.50 -6.58
N ILE A 229 7.87 -25.61 -5.32
CA ILE A 229 7.21 -25.05 -4.13
C ILE A 229 7.08 -23.52 -4.30
N PRO A 230 5.90 -22.90 -4.02
CA PRO A 230 5.73 -21.45 -4.10
C PRO A 230 6.75 -20.69 -3.23
N GLN A 231 7.40 -19.68 -3.79
CA GLN A 231 8.38 -18.81 -3.11
C GLN A 231 7.95 -17.34 -3.23
N LEU A 232 7.89 -16.64 -2.10
CA LEU A 232 7.60 -15.21 -2.00
C LEU A 232 8.80 -14.49 -1.38
N TYR A 233 9.29 -13.40 -2.00
CA TYR A 233 10.39 -12.59 -1.49
C TYR A 233 9.97 -11.13 -1.31
N TYR A 234 10.10 -10.60 -0.10
CA TYR A 234 9.75 -9.23 0.27
C TYR A 234 11.00 -8.40 0.63
N TRP A 235 11.09 -7.18 0.12
CA TRP A 235 12.16 -6.22 0.46
C TRP A 235 11.51 -4.97 1.07
N CYS A 236 11.79 -4.67 2.33
CA CYS A 236 11.09 -3.56 3.01
C CYS A 236 11.34 -2.16 2.41
N ASN A 237 12.43 -1.97 1.66
CA ASN A 237 12.77 -0.71 0.97
C ASN A 237 12.22 -0.60 -0.45
N ASN A 238 11.73 -1.70 -1.02
CA ASN A 238 11.11 -1.74 -2.33
C ASN A 238 9.74 -2.39 -2.16
N LEU A 239 8.68 -1.60 -2.10
CA LEU A 239 7.27 -2.06 -2.04
C LEU A 239 6.80 -2.73 -3.35
N ILE A 240 7.72 -3.30 -4.13
CA ILE A 240 7.44 -4.19 -5.25
C ILE A 240 7.94 -5.57 -4.83
N PRO A 241 7.05 -6.55 -4.55
CA PRO A 241 7.45 -7.94 -4.44
C PRO A 241 8.20 -8.32 -5.72
N ASN A 242 9.46 -8.74 -5.59
CA ASN A 242 10.18 -9.28 -6.75
C ASN A 242 9.56 -10.65 -7.08
N LYS A 243 8.91 -10.73 -8.26
CA LYS A 243 8.39 -11.94 -8.92
C LYS A 243 7.69 -12.96 -8.01
N VAL A 244 6.37 -12.91 -8.01
CA VAL A 244 5.55 -14.09 -7.69
C VAL A 244 5.84 -15.13 -8.78
N VAL A 245 6.42 -16.28 -8.42
CA VAL A 245 6.37 -17.46 -9.30
C VAL A 245 5.20 -18.29 -8.81
N GLU A 246 4.02 -18.04 -9.36
CA GLU A 246 2.84 -18.85 -9.15
C GLU A 246 2.78 -19.95 -10.21
N ALA A 247 2.96 -21.20 -9.77
CA ALA A 247 2.48 -22.37 -10.50
C ALA A 247 1.39 -23.02 -9.63
N TYR A 248 0.13 -22.81 -9.99
CA TYR A 248 -0.99 -23.64 -9.56
C TYR A 248 -1.86 -23.92 -10.78
N ASP A 249 -1.90 -25.19 -11.19
CA ASP A 249 -2.76 -25.69 -12.27
C ASP A 249 -3.98 -26.38 -11.63
N GLU A 250 -5.19 -25.93 -11.98
CA GLU A 250 -6.45 -26.58 -11.62
C GLU A 250 -6.63 -27.86 -12.44
N LYS A 251 -5.89 -28.93 -12.13
CA LYS A 251 -6.18 -30.27 -12.67
C LYS A 251 -5.45 -31.39 -11.92
N GLN A 252 -5.87 -31.69 -10.69
CA GLN A 252 -5.80 -33.06 -10.18
C GLN A 252 -6.76 -33.30 -9.01
N LYS A 253 -7.92 -33.85 -9.34
CA LYS A 253 -8.67 -34.71 -8.41
C LYS A 253 -7.87 -36.02 -8.28
N ASP A 254 -7.72 -36.48 -7.04
CA ASP A 254 -7.01 -37.70 -6.62
C ASP A 254 -5.48 -37.71 -6.71
N SER A 255 -4.82 -37.15 -5.69
CA SER A 255 -3.81 -37.90 -4.93
C SER A 255 -3.62 -37.28 -3.54
N LYS A 256 -3.23 -38.11 -2.57
CA LYS A 256 -3.11 -37.82 -1.13
C LYS A 256 -2.27 -36.54 -0.88
N MET A 257 -2.91 -35.39 -0.62
CA MET A 257 -2.24 -34.10 -0.36
C MET A 257 -1.40 -34.19 0.92
N VAL A 258 -0.08 -34.22 0.76
CA VAL A 258 0.85 -33.77 1.80
C VAL A 258 0.81 -32.25 1.75
N SER A 259 0.34 -31.61 2.82
CA SER A 259 0.28 -30.15 2.93
C SER A 259 1.67 -29.53 2.74
N GLN A 260 1.93 -28.91 1.58
CA GLN A 260 3.20 -28.24 1.29
C GLN A 260 3.18 -26.82 1.86
N LYS A 261 4.21 -26.46 2.66
CA LYS A 261 4.36 -25.11 3.22
C LYS A 261 4.84 -24.11 2.16
N VAL A 262 4.39 -22.86 2.23
CA VAL A 262 4.81 -21.77 1.33
C VAL A 262 6.12 -21.15 1.82
N ASN A 263 7.11 -20.95 0.94
CA ASN A 263 8.37 -20.32 1.33
C ASN A 263 8.25 -18.79 1.29
N VAL A 264 8.53 -18.11 2.40
CA VAL A 264 8.46 -16.65 2.51
C VAL A 264 9.80 -16.10 2.97
N GLY A 265 10.46 -15.29 2.14
CA GLY A 265 11.70 -14.58 2.45
C GLY A 265 11.46 -13.10 2.69
N VAL A 266 11.94 -12.55 3.80
CA VAL A 266 11.83 -11.13 4.14
C VAL A 266 13.24 -10.55 4.29
N TYR A 267 13.58 -9.62 3.39
CA TYR A 267 14.82 -8.86 3.39
C TYR A 267 14.57 -7.48 3.97
N TYR A 268 15.27 -7.17 5.05
CA TYR A 268 15.06 -5.96 5.80
C TYR A 268 16.33 -5.42 6.43
N GLU A 269 16.31 -4.23 7.00
CA GLU A 269 17.43 -3.69 7.77
C GLU A 269 16.91 -3.06 9.05
N ALA A 270 17.70 -3.17 10.11
CA ALA A 270 17.42 -2.55 11.39
C ALA A 270 17.52 -1.02 11.29
N LEU A 271 16.77 -0.33 12.16
CA LEU A 271 16.71 1.14 12.20
C LEU A 271 16.13 1.82 10.96
N ASN A 272 15.59 1.06 10.00
CA ASN A 272 14.76 1.62 8.95
C ASN A 272 13.28 1.59 9.40
N PRO A 273 12.61 2.75 9.53
CA PRO A 273 11.24 2.82 10.07
C PRO A 273 10.23 1.95 9.31
N SER A 274 10.34 1.85 7.98
CA SER A 274 9.45 1.03 7.16
C SER A 274 9.67 -0.46 7.41
N CYS A 275 10.92 -0.87 7.54
CA CYS A 275 11.32 -2.25 7.84
C CYS A 275 10.88 -2.66 9.25
N SER A 276 11.18 -1.83 10.25
CA SER A 276 10.76 -2.07 11.64
C SER A 276 9.24 -2.14 11.75
N SER A 277 8.52 -1.21 11.11
CA SER A 277 7.06 -1.20 11.09
C SER A 277 6.50 -2.45 10.40
N PHE A 278 7.07 -2.91 9.28
CA PHE A 278 6.62 -4.14 8.63
C PHE A 278 6.80 -5.36 9.53
N ILE A 279 7.94 -5.50 10.19
CA ILE A 279 8.19 -6.64 11.09
C ILE A 279 7.23 -6.62 12.28
N VAL A 280 7.09 -5.47 12.94
CA VAL A 280 6.30 -5.32 14.16
C VAL A 280 4.79 -5.34 13.87
N LYS A 281 4.32 -4.72 12.79
CA LYS A 281 2.88 -4.54 12.54
C LYS A 281 2.30 -5.54 11.55
N ASN A 282 3.07 -6.00 10.55
CA ASN A 282 2.57 -6.90 9.51
C ASN A 282 3.01 -8.33 9.74
N LEU A 283 4.32 -8.58 9.90
CA LEU A 283 4.82 -9.93 10.03
C LEU A 283 4.40 -10.57 11.35
N ALA A 284 4.24 -9.80 12.42
CA ALA A 284 3.70 -10.28 13.69
C ALA A 284 2.31 -10.91 13.54
N GLN A 285 1.45 -10.35 12.67
CA GLN A 285 0.12 -10.90 12.41
C GLN A 285 0.14 -12.30 11.80
N ILE A 286 1.21 -12.67 11.08
CA ILE A 286 1.40 -14.04 10.57
C ILE A 286 1.59 -15.03 11.71
N PHE A 287 2.24 -14.59 12.79
CA PHE A 287 2.42 -15.40 13.99
C PHE A 287 1.13 -15.46 14.82
N ASP A 288 0.49 -14.30 15.05
CA ASP A 288 -0.74 -14.18 15.84
C ASP A 288 -1.90 -14.98 15.25
N ASN A 289 -2.01 -15.01 13.91
CA ASN A 289 -3.05 -15.77 13.21
C ASN A 289 -2.68 -17.25 12.97
N GLY A 290 -1.56 -17.73 13.51
CA GLY A 290 -1.12 -19.12 13.33
C GLY A 290 -0.65 -19.47 11.91
N LEU A 291 -0.58 -18.49 11.00
CA LEU A 291 -0.18 -18.68 9.60
C LEU A 291 1.30 -19.06 9.46
N HIS A 292 2.12 -18.78 10.47
CA HIS A 292 3.50 -19.27 10.56
C HIS A 292 3.61 -20.81 10.46
N THR A 293 2.55 -21.55 10.79
CA THR A 293 2.54 -23.03 10.72
C THR A 293 2.51 -23.58 9.30
N ILE A 294 2.00 -22.81 8.34
CA ILE A 294 1.85 -23.19 6.93
C ILE A 294 2.89 -22.54 6.01
N ILE A 295 3.85 -21.81 6.58
CA ILE A 295 4.95 -21.19 5.83
C ILE A 295 6.33 -21.64 6.33
N ASN A 296 7.32 -21.54 5.44
CA ASN A 296 8.73 -21.56 5.76
C ASN A 296 9.24 -20.12 5.70
N LEU A 297 9.27 -19.45 6.85
CA LEU A 297 9.72 -18.07 6.95
C LEU A 297 11.25 -17.99 7.01
N ARG A 298 11.82 -17.09 6.20
CA ARG A 298 13.25 -16.78 6.14
C ARG A 298 13.44 -15.27 6.30
N LEU A 299 14.08 -14.86 7.38
CA LEU A 299 14.40 -13.47 7.68
C LEU A 299 15.84 -13.14 7.26
N VAL A 300 16.05 -11.96 6.68
CA VAL A 300 17.36 -11.52 6.18
C VAL A 300 17.61 -10.06 6.57
N PRO A 301 18.22 -9.81 7.75
CA PRO A 301 18.54 -8.48 8.24
C PRO A 301 19.83 -7.94 7.59
N TRP A 302 19.69 -7.35 6.41
CA TRP A 302 20.75 -6.71 5.64
C TRP A 302 20.33 -5.40 4.96
N GLY A 303 19.24 -5.43 4.19
CA GLY A 303 18.76 -4.32 3.36
C GLY A 303 19.84 -3.79 2.41
N ASN A 304 20.28 -2.55 2.65
CA ASN A 304 21.20 -1.82 1.78
C ASN A 304 22.67 -1.83 2.24
N ALA A 305 23.02 -2.62 3.26
CA ALA A 305 24.41 -2.67 3.72
C ALA A 305 25.38 -3.18 2.63
N TYR A 306 26.65 -2.78 2.72
CA TYR A 306 27.69 -3.18 1.76
C TYR A 306 29.07 -3.27 2.43
N PHE A 307 30.01 -3.95 1.77
CA PHE A 307 31.39 -4.06 2.26
C PHE A 307 32.28 -2.97 1.63
N LEU A 308 33.07 -2.29 2.45
CA LEU A 308 34.04 -1.27 1.96
C LEU A 308 35.22 -1.89 1.20
N ASN A 309 35.68 -3.07 1.63
CA ASN A 309 36.78 -3.78 0.99
C ASN A 309 36.70 -5.28 1.29
N ASN A 310 36.94 -6.14 0.29
CA ASN A 310 36.84 -7.61 0.42
C ASN A 310 37.86 -8.20 1.42
N SER A 311 38.85 -7.41 1.82
CA SER A 311 39.94 -7.81 2.72
C SER A 311 39.75 -7.43 4.19
N THR A 312 38.90 -6.43 4.51
CA THR A 312 38.78 -5.90 5.89
C THR A 312 37.48 -6.29 6.60
N ASN A 313 36.57 -7.01 5.93
CA ASN A 313 35.26 -7.44 6.46
C ASN A 313 34.45 -6.30 7.12
N THR A 314 34.68 -5.06 6.70
CA THR A 314 34.03 -3.88 7.28
C THR A 314 32.70 -3.65 6.57
N THR A 315 31.61 -3.96 7.26
CA THR A 315 30.23 -3.68 6.81
C THR A 315 29.90 -2.21 7.04
N VAL A 316 29.34 -1.56 6.02
CA VAL A 316 28.76 -0.22 6.11
C VAL A 316 27.27 -0.33 5.97
N CYS A 317 26.58 0.34 6.88
CA CYS A 317 25.13 0.45 6.91
C CYS A 317 24.74 1.92 6.84
N GLN A 318 23.58 2.19 6.25
CA GLN A 318 23.16 3.53 5.89
C GLN A 318 22.68 4.36 7.09
N ASN A 319 22.17 3.72 8.14
CA ASN A 319 21.77 4.33 9.41
C ASN A 319 22.86 4.23 10.49
N GLY A 320 24.11 4.02 10.07
CA GLY A 320 25.28 4.02 10.94
C GLY A 320 25.59 2.67 11.60
N SER A 321 26.52 2.69 12.56
CA SER A 321 27.06 1.49 13.18
C SER A 321 26.06 0.70 14.01
N ASP A 322 25.06 1.38 14.57
CA ASP A 322 24.02 0.75 15.39
C ASP A 322 23.12 -0.15 14.53
N GLU A 323 22.84 0.23 13.28
CA GLU A 323 22.14 -0.64 12.31
C GLU A 323 22.97 -1.89 12.04
N CYS A 324 24.26 -1.74 11.69
CA CYS A 324 25.13 -2.89 11.41
C CYS A 324 25.20 -3.85 12.61
N LYS A 325 25.26 -3.30 13.82
CA LYS A 325 25.26 -4.08 15.06
C LYS A 325 23.96 -4.87 15.21
N LEU A 326 22.80 -4.24 15.03
CA LEU A 326 21.51 -4.89 15.15
C LEU A 326 21.27 -5.92 14.03
N ASN A 327 21.63 -5.60 12.79
CA ASN A 327 21.58 -6.55 11.67
C ASN A 327 22.37 -7.84 11.99
N THR A 328 23.57 -7.69 12.56
CA THR A 328 24.42 -8.83 12.96
C THR A 328 23.81 -9.61 14.13
N LEU A 329 23.27 -8.92 15.15
CA LEU A 329 22.58 -9.56 16.28
C LEU A 329 21.35 -10.37 15.82
N GLN A 330 20.58 -9.83 14.88
CA GLN A 330 19.42 -10.50 14.30
C GLN A 330 19.82 -11.69 13.42
N ALA A 331 20.88 -11.56 12.61
CA ALA A 331 21.42 -12.68 11.84
C ALA A 331 21.89 -13.83 12.74
N CYS A 332 22.61 -13.50 13.81
CA CYS A 332 23.04 -14.47 14.82
C CYS A 332 21.85 -15.10 15.56
N THR A 333 20.83 -14.30 15.86
CA THR A 333 19.56 -14.78 16.44
C THR A 333 18.93 -15.86 15.56
N ILE A 334 18.83 -15.63 14.24
CA ILE A 334 18.29 -16.61 13.28
C ILE A 334 19.17 -17.86 13.21
N ASN A 335 20.50 -17.69 13.22
CA ASN A 335 21.44 -18.79 13.08
C ASN A 335 21.42 -19.74 14.29
N VAL A 336 21.38 -19.20 15.51
CA VAL A 336 21.53 -20.01 16.74
C VAL A 336 20.20 -20.39 17.38
N LEU A 337 19.13 -19.61 17.16
CA LEU A 337 17.79 -19.91 17.67
C LEU A 337 16.96 -20.50 16.51
N HIS A 338 17.13 -21.80 16.26
CA HIS A 338 16.44 -22.49 15.16
C HIS A 338 14.90 -22.52 15.28
N ASP A 339 14.35 -22.28 16.47
CA ASP A 339 12.92 -22.15 16.70
C ASP A 339 12.41 -20.80 16.17
N VAL A 340 11.53 -20.86 15.17
CA VAL A 340 10.98 -19.69 14.48
C VAL A 340 10.25 -18.73 15.42
N ASN A 341 9.57 -19.25 16.45
CA ASN A 341 8.88 -18.40 17.41
C ASN A 341 9.88 -17.65 18.30
N LYS A 342 10.99 -18.30 18.68
CA LYS A 342 12.00 -17.70 19.56
C LYS A 342 12.83 -16.65 18.84
N HIS A 343 13.32 -16.94 17.62
CA HIS A 343 14.09 -15.94 16.89
C HIS A 343 13.20 -14.79 16.42
N PHE A 344 11.97 -15.06 15.98
CA PHE A 344 11.06 -13.99 15.57
C PHE A 344 10.69 -13.09 16.75
N ALA A 345 10.36 -13.63 17.93
CA ALA A 345 10.05 -12.82 19.10
C ALA A 345 11.20 -11.89 19.51
N LEU A 346 12.44 -12.38 19.42
CA LEU A 346 13.63 -11.57 19.73
C LEU A 346 13.86 -10.47 18.67
N ILE A 347 13.71 -10.79 17.39
CA ILE A 347 13.78 -9.82 16.29
C ILE A 347 12.69 -8.76 16.42
N TYR A 348 11.44 -9.19 16.68
CA TYR A 348 10.30 -8.30 16.92
C TYR A 348 10.62 -7.29 18.03
N CYS A 349 11.18 -7.75 19.15
CA CYS A 349 11.55 -6.85 20.25
C CYS A 349 12.64 -5.84 19.85
N PHE A 350 13.66 -6.28 19.10
CA PHE A 350 14.69 -5.35 18.59
C PHE A 350 14.09 -4.29 17.65
N GLU A 351 13.22 -4.69 16.72
CA GLU A 351 12.55 -3.79 15.80
C GLU A 351 11.55 -2.87 16.50
N PHE A 352 10.88 -3.35 17.55
CA PHE A 352 10.01 -2.53 18.39
C PHE A 352 10.81 -1.44 19.12
N LEU A 353 11.95 -1.79 19.73
CA LEU A 353 12.85 -0.80 20.34
C LEU A 353 13.42 0.18 19.30
N ALA A 354 13.64 -0.26 18.06
CA ALA A 354 14.03 0.62 16.97
C ALA A 354 12.96 1.65 16.63
N ILE A 355 11.68 1.27 16.61
CA ILE A 355 10.55 2.19 16.44
C ILE A 355 10.51 3.21 17.59
N GLU A 356 10.76 2.78 18.83
CA GLU A 356 10.76 3.66 20.00
C GLU A 356 12.02 4.55 20.11
N GLY A 357 13.01 4.39 19.23
CA GLY A 357 14.31 5.06 19.36
C GLY A 357 15.15 4.59 20.56
N ARG A 358 14.80 3.42 21.11
CA ARG A 358 15.41 2.78 22.28
C ARG A 358 16.27 1.58 21.90
N HIS A 359 16.69 1.48 20.64
CA HIS A 359 17.41 0.33 20.08
C HIS A 359 18.72 -0.02 20.82
N LYS A 360 19.32 0.92 21.54
CA LYS A 360 20.50 0.69 22.39
C LYS A 360 20.20 -0.20 23.60
N GLU A 361 18.94 -0.31 24.00
CA GLU A 361 18.45 -1.16 25.08
C GLU A 361 18.15 -2.59 24.63
N TRP A 362 18.60 -3.02 23.43
CA TRP A 362 18.35 -4.35 22.86
C TRP A 362 18.61 -5.51 23.83
N GLY A 363 19.57 -5.37 24.77
CA GLY A 363 19.86 -6.39 25.78
C GLY A 363 18.64 -6.74 26.66
N SER A 364 17.74 -5.77 26.89
CA SER A 364 16.50 -5.96 27.67
C SER A 364 15.53 -6.96 27.02
N CYS A 365 15.60 -7.16 25.70
CA CYS A 365 14.75 -8.12 25.01
C CYS A 365 15.02 -9.57 25.43
N PHE A 366 16.28 -9.92 25.70
CA PHE A 366 16.63 -11.26 26.20
C PHE A 366 15.98 -11.52 27.57
N THR A 367 16.07 -10.56 28.48
CA THR A 367 15.45 -10.64 29.79
C THR A 367 13.93 -10.70 29.69
N SER A 368 13.33 -9.84 28.88
CA SER A 368 11.86 -9.76 28.71
C SER A 368 11.26 -11.03 28.11
N LEU A 369 12.00 -11.70 27.22
CA LEU A 369 11.56 -12.94 26.57
C LEU A 369 12.03 -14.21 27.29
N GLY A 370 12.80 -14.09 28.39
CA GLY A 370 13.40 -15.23 29.07
C GLY A 370 14.37 -16.03 28.20
N LEU A 371 15.02 -15.39 27.23
CA LEU A 371 15.95 -16.03 26.29
C LEU A 371 17.41 -15.89 26.78
N PRO A 372 18.24 -16.96 26.69
CA PRO A 372 19.63 -16.87 27.11
C PRO A 372 20.46 -16.08 26.08
N PRO A 373 21.10 -14.96 26.47
CA PRO A 373 21.85 -14.11 25.53
C PRO A 373 23.13 -14.77 25.03
N LYS A 374 23.69 -15.72 25.81
CA LYS A 374 25.01 -16.30 25.56
C LYS A 374 25.19 -16.81 24.13
N LEU A 375 24.26 -17.61 23.60
CA LEU A 375 24.39 -18.20 22.27
C LEU A 375 24.43 -17.14 21.16
N VAL A 376 23.58 -16.11 21.26
CA VAL A 376 23.52 -15.03 20.27
C VAL A 376 24.78 -14.16 20.37
N LEU A 377 25.23 -13.85 21.59
CA LEU A 377 26.42 -13.05 21.82
C LEU A 377 27.70 -13.79 21.43
N ASP A 378 27.79 -15.09 21.68
CA ASP A 378 28.93 -15.91 21.25
C ASP A 378 29.02 -15.93 19.71
N CYS A 379 27.88 -16.03 19.00
CA CYS A 379 27.83 -15.86 17.54
C CYS A 379 28.27 -14.44 17.11
N PHE A 380 27.75 -13.41 17.75
CA PHE A 380 28.05 -12.02 17.43
C PHE A 380 29.54 -11.68 17.62
N ASN A 381 30.16 -12.23 18.67
CA ASN A 381 31.56 -11.97 19.02
C ASN A 381 32.57 -12.86 18.27
N SER A 382 32.17 -13.98 17.68
CA SER A 382 33.09 -14.99 17.12
C SER A 382 33.51 -14.77 15.67
N LEU A 383 33.26 -13.60 15.07
CA LEU A 383 33.43 -13.32 13.61
C LEU A 383 32.58 -14.22 12.68
N ASN A 384 31.92 -15.27 13.19
CA ASN A 384 30.99 -16.12 12.44
C ASN A 384 29.78 -15.36 11.91
N GLY A 385 29.30 -14.34 12.63
CA GLY A 385 28.27 -13.42 12.13
C GLY A 385 28.63 -12.74 10.81
N THR A 386 29.93 -12.57 10.51
CA THR A 386 30.43 -11.96 9.26
C THR A 386 30.87 -13.00 8.21
N LEU A 387 31.08 -14.26 8.59
CA LEU A 387 31.58 -15.35 7.72
C LEU A 387 30.46 -16.25 7.14
N ASP A 388 29.47 -16.66 7.94
CA ASP A 388 28.24 -17.31 7.41
C ASP A 388 27.54 -16.41 6.38
N TYR A 389 27.74 -15.12 6.57
CA TYR A 389 27.26 -14.01 5.78
C TYR A 389 27.86 -13.91 4.36
N ARG A 390 29.16 -14.23 4.15
CA ARG A 390 29.79 -14.27 2.81
C ARG A 390 29.32 -15.48 1.99
N ASN A 391 29.17 -16.63 2.64
CA ASN A 391 28.65 -17.83 1.99
C ASN A 391 27.21 -17.62 1.53
N TYR A 392 26.43 -16.93 2.34
CA TYR A 392 25.02 -16.63 2.08
C TYR A 392 24.78 -15.64 0.92
N SER A 393 25.55 -14.55 0.87
CA SER A 393 25.55 -13.63 -0.29
C SER A 393 25.99 -14.35 -1.57
N SER A 394 26.99 -15.24 -1.49
CA SER A 394 27.35 -16.13 -2.61
C SER A 394 26.18 -17.02 -3.07
N TYR A 395 25.40 -17.62 -2.16
CA TYR A 395 24.25 -18.45 -2.52
C TYR A 395 23.11 -17.62 -3.15
N ILE A 396 22.82 -16.43 -2.64
CA ILE A 396 21.80 -15.53 -3.20
C ILE A 396 22.22 -15.05 -4.60
N CYS A 397 23.47 -14.65 -4.78
CA CYS A 397 24.00 -14.22 -6.07
C CYS A 397 24.07 -15.38 -7.09
N LYS A 398 24.33 -16.61 -6.64
CA LYS A 398 24.27 -17.83 -7.48
C LYS A 398 22.84 -18.24 -7.86
N ALA A 399 21.86 -17.97 -7.00
CA ALA A 399 20.46 -18.27 -7.25
C ALA A 399 19.74 -17.17 -8.06
N TYR A 400 20.30 -15.96 -8.11
CA TYR A 400 19.74 -14.82 -8.84
C TYR A 400 19.85 -15.02 -10.35
N LYS A 401 18.69 -15.14 -11.03
CA LYS A 401 18.59 -15.31 -12.48
C LYS A 401 18.14 -14.04 -13.22
N GLY A 402 18.25 -12.86 -12.59
CA GLY A 402 17.86 -11.59 -13.20
C GLY A 402 18.92 -11.04 -14.16
N ASN A 403 18.49 -10.37 -15.23
CA ASN A 403 19.37 -9.86 -16.29
C ASN A 403 20.32 -8.73 -15.84
N LYS A 404 20.06 -8.09 -14.70
CA LYS A 404 20.91 -7.06 -14.09
C LYS A 404 21.42 -7.56 -12.75
N VAL A 405 22.69 -7.93 -12.69
CA VAL A 405 23.33 -8.43 -11.46
C VAL A 405 23.47 -7.27 -10.46
N PRO A 406 22.91 -7.37 -9.24
CA PRO A 406 23.06 -6.35 -8.20
C PRO A 406 24.54 -6.06 -7.92
N ARG A 407 24.87 -4.82 -7.53
CA ARG A 407 26.27 -4.43 -7.25
C ARG A 407 26.93 -5.24 -6.13
N ALA A 408 26.14 -5.78 -5.20
CA ALA A 408 26.62 -6.69 -4.16
C ALA A 408 26.95 -8.11 -4.68
N CYS A 409 26.56 -8.43 -5.92
CA CYS A 409 26.79 -9.68 -6.62
C CYS A 409 27.76 -9.55 -7.81
N GLN A 410 28.25 -8.34 -8.09
CA GLN A 410 29.33 -8.02 -9.02
C GLN A 410 30.65 -8.00 -8.25
#